data_AF-A0A7S1NX60-F1
#
_entry.id   AF-A0A7S1NX60-F1
#
_cell.length_a   1.000
_cell.length_b   1.000
_cell.length_c   1.000
_cell.angle_alpha   90.00
_cell.angle_beta   90.00
_cell.angle_gamma   90.00
#
_symmetry.space_group_name_H-M   'P 1'
#
loop_
_entity.id
_entity.type
_entity.pdbx_description
1 polymer ?
#
loop_
_entity_poly.entity_id
_entity_poly.type
_entity_poly.pdbx_seq_one_letter_code
_entity_poly.pdbx_strand_id
1 'polypeptide(L)'
;SEVVQEQEAEQEEEQEEEREEEREVEEEKEIEVVREDFANLKWSRDSETPTPWKVEVLAEPPFTDAHTFYPCSEFTVHTGLLQKSEPIAFPPDVWLSPNYYRPEFFSLKSHRRLKNVIMVLEWVPDSSALNVGPRWPSPDVEDQDAELLRQAFDMVDIEKEGAIPISGLQGLLQALDVEMHNEPLQMMIQQIEHRLGGAKASYEDCRAIITQRHKFHVHPGRYFVALSLAEAENLRGIFHLSGPGTGPLGYTQLGLRFLQANFALLDSTEGLGQLPLTAYQAAAAGESYRFLDGETFFTDLGLRHLVRNLQTTACSQREAFFMEVRKCRRRRVQDVLSTPLRLVFSTATEFQLMPRRVLQNRVRAALASKRMWARDAFRVFDLNRDGLLSMSELLRGLEWLGIPRTLCGNLLSNGPSSDIPLQDFKVMFDLVDPEEGPEGQDDVMDPLDGWDVG
;
A
#
# COMPACT_ATOMS: atom_id res chain seq x y z
N SER A 1 -21.44 -22.91 -56.00
CA SER A 1 -20.58 -24.07 -56.26
C SER A 1 -19.94 -24.41 -54.94
N GLU A 2 -20.09 -25.65 -54.48
CA GLU A 2 -19.50 -26.18 -53.25
C GLU A 2 -17.98 -25.89 -53.20
N VAL A 3 -17.33 -26.00 -54.36
CA VAL A 3 -15.92 -25.65 -54.61
C VAL A 3 -15.56 -24.19 -54.28
N VAL A 4 -16.47 -23.23 -54.40
CA VAL A 4 -16.19 -21.82 -54.07
C VAL A 4 -16.30 -21.57 -52.57
N GLN A 5 -17.23 -22.25 -51.89
CA GLN A 5 -17.30 -22.18 -50.42
C GLN A 5 -16.11 -22.89 -49.75
N GLU A 6 -15.64 -23.99 -50.34
CA GLU A 6 -14.46 -24.71 -49.86
C GLU A 6 -13.19 -23.87 -50.05
N GLN A 7 -13.08 -23.14 -51.17
CA GLN A 7 -11.98 -22.18 -51.41
C GLN A 7 -12.03 -20.95 -50.50
N GLU A 8 -13.22 -20.43 -50.18
CA GLU A 8 -13.37 -19.33 -49.23
C GLU A 8 -13.01 -19.76 -47.81
N ALA A 9 -13.37 -20.99 -47.41
CA ALA A 9 -13.00 -21.54 -46.10
C ALA A 9 -11.49 -21.78 -45.97
N GLU A 10 -10.83 -22.34 -47.00
CA GLU A 10 -9.36 -22.49 -47.02
C GLU A 10 -8.65 -21.13 -46.94
N GLN A 11 -9.18 -20.09 -47.59
CA GLN A 11 -8.62 -18.73 -47.50
C GLN A 11 -8.80 -18.08 -46.14
N GLU A 12 -9.90 -18.34 -45.44
CA GLU A 12 -10.12 -17.85 -44.08
C GLU A 12 -9.18 -18.56 -43.09
N GLU A 13 -8.97 -19.87 -43.23
CA GLU A 13 -8.02 -20.64 -42.42
C GLU A 13 -6.57 -20.15 -42.61
N GLU A 14 -6.12 -19.95 -43.86
CA GLU A 14 -4.78 -19.40 -44.14
C GLU A 14 -4.59 -17.99 -43.55
N GLN A 15 -5.62 -17.13 -43.59
CA GLN A 15 -5.54 -15.78 -42.98
C GLN A 15 -5.52 -15.82 -41.45
N GLU A 16 -6.17 -16.80 -40.85
CA GLU A 16 -6.18 -16.97 -39.40
C GLU A 16 -4.84 -17.51 -38.90
N GLU A 17 -4.24 -18.49 -39.60
CA GLU A 17 -2.88 -18.99 -39.34
C GLU A 17 -1.83 -17.87 -39.51
N GLU A 18 -1.87 -17.07 -40.58
CA GLU A 18 -0.93 -15.95 -40.76
C GLU A 18 -1.04 -14.92 -39.62
N ARG A 19 -2.25 -14.65 -39.11
CA ARG A 19 -2.46 -13.73 -37.98
C ARG A 19 -1.98 -14.29 -36.65
N GLU A 20 -2.14 -15.60 -36.41
CA GLU A 20 -1.58 -16.24 -35.23
C GLU A 20 -0.05 -16.25 -35.29
N GLU A 21 0.56 -16.58 -36.43
CA GLU A 21 2.01 -16.52 -36.61
C GLU A 21 2.54 -15.09 -36.43
N GLU A 22 1.87 -14.07 -36.98
CA GLU A 22 2.25 -12.67 -36.76
C GLU A 22 2.19 -12.28 -35.27
N ARG A 23 1.16 -12.72 -34.53
CA ARG A 23 1.04 -12.47 -33.09
C ARG A 23 2.10 -13.20 -32.28
N GLU A 24 2.37 -14.47 -32.59
CA GLU A 24 3.42 -15.24 -31.92
C GLU A 24 4.79 -14.62 -32.18
N VAL A 25 5.07 -14.18 -33.41
CA VAL A 25 6.32 -13.48 -33.75
C VAL A 25 6.39 -12.10 -33.07
N GLU A 26 5.28 -11.40 -32.89
CA GLU A 26 5.23 -10.13 -32.16
C GLU A 26 5.42 -10.33 -30.66
N GLU A 27 4.80 -11.36 -30.05
CA GLU A 27 5.05 -11.78 -28.66
C GLU A 27 6.50 -12.24 -28.48
N GLU A 28 7.04 -13.07 -29.37
CA GLU A 28 8.44 -13.51 -29.33
C GLU A 28 9.40 -12.32 -29.50
N LYS A 29 9.11 -11.38 -30.39
CA LYS A 29 9.90 -10.14 -30.52
C LYS A 29 9.76 -9.25 -29.29
N GLU A 30 8.58 -9.14 -28.67
CA GLU A 30 8.43 -8.44 -27.39
C GLU A 30 9.24 -9.13 -26.29
N ILE A 31 9.24 -10.47 -26.24
CA ILE A 31 10.05 -11.27 -25.31
C ILE A 31 11.56 -11.10 -25.60
N GLU A 32 11.98 -11.08 -26.87
CA GLU A 32 13.38 -11.01 -27.30
C GLU A 32 13.97 -9.58 -27.21
N VAL A 33 13.15 -8.54 -27.44
CA VAL A 33 13.51 -7.13 -27.20
C VAL A 33 13.57 -6.81 -25.70
N VAL A 34 12.88 -7.58 -24.85
CA VAL A 34 13.07 -7.60 -23.39
C VAL A 34 14.36 -8.38 -23.03
N ARG A 35 15.50 -7.97 -23.61
CA ARG A 35 16.80 -8.29 -23.01
C ARG A 35 16.86 -7.61 -21.66
N GLU A 36 16.76 -8.41 -20.60
CA GLU A 36 16.94 -7.97 -19.23
C GLU A 36 18.41 -7.54 -19.02
N ASP A 37 18.75 -6.32 -19.45
CA ASP A 37 20.07 -5.72 -19.23
C ASP A 37 20.23 -5.39 -17.74
N PHE A 38 20.49 -6.40 -16.92
CA PHE A 38 20.73 -6.20 -15.49
C PHE A 38 22.01 -5.41 -15.24
N ALA A 39 22.09 -4.75 -14.08
CA ALA A 39 23.31 -4.08 -13.65
C ALA A 39 24.50 -5.04 -13.69
N ASN A 40 25.48 -4.75 -14.55
CA ASN A 40 26.69 -5.56 -14.71
C ASN A 40 27.68 -5.26 -13.57
N LEU A 41 27.34 -5.75 -12.38
CA LEU A 41 28.14 -5.59 -11.17
C LEU A 41 29.01 -6.83 -10.96
N LYS A 42 30.19 -6.65 -10.37
CA LYS A 42 30.98 -7.78 -9.88
C LYS A 42 30.24 -8.37 -8.67
N TRP A 43 30.00 -9.68 -8.71
CA TRP A 43 29.21 -10.39 -7.68
C TRP A 43 30.13 -11.25 -6.80
N SER A 44 29.97 -11.16 -5.48
CA SER A 44 30.55 -12.13 -4.54
C SER A 44 29.52 -13.21 -4.16
N ARG A 45 30.02 -14.43 -3.99
CA ARG A 45 29.29 -15.61 -3.50
C ARG A 45 29.73 -16.03 -2.09
N ASP A 46 30.55 -15.21 -1.45
CA ASP A 46 31.06 -15.51 -0.11
C ASP A 46 29.89 -15.58 0.88
N SER A 47 29.96 -16.54 1.82
CA SER A 47 28.98 -16.68 2.91
C SER A 47 27.51 -16.89 2.44
N GLU A 48 27.28 -17.50 1.28
CA GLU A 48 25.95 -17.88 0.78
C GLU A 48 25.29 -19.04 1.55
N THR A 49 26.09 -19.87 2.23
CA THR A 49 25.60 -21.02 3.01
C THR A 49 24.84 -20.55 4.25
N PRO A 50 23.59 -21.02 4.47
CA PRO A 50 22.81 -20.69 5.66
C PRO A 50 23.56 -21.03 6.96
N THR A 51 23.45 -20.14 7.94
CA THR A 51 23.91 -20.38 9.31
C THR A 51 22.72 -20.88 10.13
N PRO A 52 22.80 -22.08 10.74
CA PRO A 52 21.74 -22.57 11.60
C PRO A 52 21.66 -21.74 12.89
N TRP A 53 20.45 -21.59 13.41
CA TRP A 53 20.17 -20.96 14.69
C TRP A 53 19.20 -21.84 15.49
N LYS A 54 19.23 -21.67 16.81
CA LYS A 54 18.43 -22.44 17.76
C LYS A 54 16.99 -21.94 17.77
N VAL A 55 16.01 -22.82 17.63
CA VAL A 55 14.58 -22.44 17.54
C VAL A 55 14.08 -21.78 18.83
N GLU A 56 14.70 -22.12 19.96
CA GLU A 56 14.38 -21.57 21.28
C GLU A 56 14.59 -20.05 21.35
N VAL A 57 15.38 -19.45 20.45
CA VAL A 57 15.54 -17.98 20.38
C VAL A 57 14.24 -17.27 20.00
N LEU A 58 13.25 -17.98 19.45
CA LEU A 58 11.93 -17.44 19.14
C LEU A 58 11.04 -17.29 20.38
N ALA A 59 11.41 -17.90 21.51
CA ALA A 59 10.72 -17.68 22.77
C ALA A 59 11.04 -16.31 23.41
N GLU A 60 12.10 -15.67 22.93
CA GLU A 60 12.59 -14.39 23.46
C GLU A 60 12.35 -13.28 22.44
N PRO A 61 11.88 -12.08 22.84
CA PRO A 61 11.74 -10.96 21.93
C PRO A 61 13.05 -10.59 21.19
N PRO A 62 12.96 -9.94 20.01
CA PRO A 62 14.10 -9.76 19.12
C PRO A 62 15.18 -8.77 19.60
N PHE A 63 14.93 -8.05 20.68
CA PHE A 63 15.84 -7.08 21.28
C PHE A 63 16.74 -7.67 22.38
N THR A 64 16.76 -8.99 22.53
CA THR A 64 17.69 -9.66 23.44
C THR A 64 19.06 -9.84 22.77
N ASP A 65 20.16 -9.71 23.52
CA ASP A 65 21.56 -9.83 23.02
C ASP A 65 21.86 -11.19 22.34
N ALA A 66 20.99 -12.18 22.53
CA ALA A 66 21.09 -13.53 21.97
C ALA A 66 20.31 -13.70 20.65
N HIS A 67 19.60 -12.68 20.19
CA HIS A 67 18.69 -12.82 19.06
C HIS A 67 19.40 -12.81 17.71
N THR A 68 18.87 -13.57 16.74
CA THR A 68 19.53 -13.81 15.45
C THR A 68 19.06 -12.86 14.35
N PHE A 69 17.85 -12.30 14.45
CA PHE A 69 17.30 -11.39 13.43
C PHE A 69 17.71 -9.94 13.69
N TYR A 70 17.70 -9.12 12.65
CA TYR A 70 18.00 -7.69 12.74
C TYR A 70 16.86 -6.85 12.13
N PRO A 71 16.63 -5.61 12.62
CA PRO A 71 15.59 -4.74 12.09
C PRO A 71 15.79 -4.47 10.60
N CYS A 72 14.69 -4.42 9.83
CA CYS A 72 14.78 -4.04 8.42
C CYS A 72 15.35 -2.61 8.24
N SER A 73 15.17 -1.75 9.24
CA SER A 73 15.75 -0.40 9.28
C SER A 73 17.29 -0.37 9.33
N GLU A 74 17.95 -1.47 9.66
CA GLU A 74 19.42 -1.59 9.62
C GLU A 74 19.93 -2.18 8.29
N PHE A 75 19.02 -2.60 7.41
CA PHE A 75 19.38 -3.20 6.13
C PHE A 75 20.07 -2.20 5.21
N THR A 76 21.23 -2.62 4.69
CA THR A 76 22.00 -1.85 3.70
C THR A 76 22.62 -2.80 2.69
N VAL A 77 22.72 -2.34 1.45
CA VAL A 77 23.44 -3.06 0.39
C VAL A 77 24.81 -2.43 0.16
N HIS A 78 25.78 -3.24 -0.28
CA HIS A 78 27.08 -2.72 -0.69
C HIS A 78 26.95 -2.10 -2.09
N THR A 79 27.32 -0.84 -2.21
CA THR A 79 27.27 -0.06 -3.46
C THR A 79 28.66 0.17 -4.05
N GLY A 80 29.71 -0.24 -3.33
CA GLY A 80 31.10 -0.09 -3.74
C GLY A 80 32.08 -0.75 -2.77
N LEU A 81 33.37 -0.53 -3.00
CA LEU A 81 34.42 -0.98 -2.08
C LEU A 81 34.29 -0.23 -0.75
N LEU A 82 33.93 -0.95 0.32
CA LEU A 82 33.69 -0.38 1.66
C LEU A 82 32.56 0.66 1.73
N GLN A 83 31.78 0.84 0.66
CA GLN A 83 30.63 1.74 0.62
C GLN A 83 29.34 0.95 0.76
N LYS A 84 28.44 1.46 1.59
CA LYS A 84 27.09 0.94 1.80
C LYS A 84 26.07 1.98 1.39
N SER A 85 24.88 1.55 1.00
CA SER A 85 23.71 2.42 0.87
C SER A 85 23.35 3.01 2.22
N GLU A 86 22.73 4.18 2.23
CA GLU A 86 22.12 4.70 3.45
C GLU A 86 20.88 3.87 3.81
N PRO A 87 20.71 3.46 5.07
CA PRO A 87 19.51 2.78 5.52
C PRO A 87 18.32 3.75 5.57
N ILE A 88 17.11 3.20 5.52
CA ILE A 88 15.86 3.94 5.71
C ILE A 88 15.05 3.32 6.84
N ALA A 89 14.16 4.10 7.43
CA ALA A 89 13.30 3.60 8.50
C ALA A 89 12.15 2.74 7.93
N PHE A 90 11.96 1.58 8.54
CA PHE A 90 10.82 0.68 8.38
C PHE A 90 10.04 0.57 9.70
N PRO A 91 8.81 0.05 9.67
CA PRO A 91 8.09 -0.29 10.90
C PRO A 91 8.92 -1.21 11.82
N PRO A 92 8.77 -1.08 13.15
CA PRO A 92 9.65 -1.73 14.14
C PRO A 92 9.38 -3.24 14.25
N ASP A 93 8.25 -3.68 13.70
CA ASP A 93 7.85 -5.08 13.61
C ASP A 93 8.34 -5.74 12.32
N VAL A 94 9.06 -5.04 11.43
CA VAL A 94 9.62 -5.60 10.18
C VAL A 94 11.11 -5.91 10.35
N TRP A 95 11.46 -7.19 10.26
CA TRP A 95 12.80 -7.73 10.52
C TRP A 95 13.31 -8.59 9.37
N LEU A 96 14.60 -8.91 9.39
CA LEU A 96 15.26 -9.75 8.41
C LEU A 96 16.11 -10.83 9.09
N SER A 97 16.12 -12.02 8.50
CA SER A 97 17.09 -13.05 8.88
C SER A 97 18.47 -12.76 8.27
N PRO A 98 19.57 -12.99 8.99
CA PRO A 98 20.93 -13.00 8.42
C PRO A 98 21.10 -14.00 7.27
N ASN A 99 20.26 -15.04 7.20
CA ASN A 99 20.28 -16.00 6.09
C ASN A 99 19.59 -15.48 4.82
N TYR A 100 18.73 -14.48 4.96
CA TYR A 100 18.26 -13.68 3.83
C TYR A 100 19.39 -12.77 3.34
N TYR A 101 19.95 -11.94 4.23
CA TYR A 101 21.09 -11.08 3.93
C TYR A 101 21.92 -10.79 5.19
N ARG A 102 23.25 -10.85 5.09
CA ARG A 102 24.14 -10.62 6.25
C ARG A 102 24.60 -9.16 6.31
N PRO A 103 24.29 -8.40 7.39
CA PRO A 103 24.76 -7.01 7.55
C PRO A 103 26.28 -6.90 7.70
N GLU A 104 26.87 -7.89 8.39
CA GLU A 104 28.31 -8.00 8.71
C GLU A 104 29.14 -8.54 7.55
N PHE A 105 28.55 -8.60 6.35
CA PHE A 105 29.27 -9.01 5.16
C PHE A 105 30.43 -8.04 4.88
N PHE A 106 31.64 -8.44 5.24
CA PHE A 106 32.86 -7.78 4.84
C PHE A 106 33.36 -8.48 3.57
N SER A 107 33.09 -7.89 2.40
CA SER A 107 33.78 -8.28 1.18
C SER A 107 34.57 -7.12 0.62
N LEU A 108 35.89 -7.33 0.53
CA LEU A 108 36.81 -6.51 -0.28
C LEU A 108 36.51 -6.63 -1.79
N LYS A 109 35.56 -7.48 -2.16
CA LYS A 109 35.19 -7.80 -3.52
C LYS A 109 33.67 -7.68 -3.65
N SER A 110 33.23 -6.46 -3.94
CA SER A 110 32.04 -6.22 -4.79
C SER A 110 30.65 -6.46 -4.19
N HIS A 111 29.63 -6.44 -5.06
CA HIS A 111 28.21 -6.43 -4.73
C HIS A 111 27.72 -7.84 -4.39
N ARG A 112 26.65 -7.95 -3.59
CA ARG A 112 25.97 -9.22 -3.33
C ARG A 112 24.59 -9.21 -3.98
N ARG A 113 24.25 -10.30 -4.67
CA ARG A 113 22.92 -10.45 -5.26
C ARG A 113 21.90 -10.77 -4.17
N LEU A 114 20.77 -10.07 -4.19
CA LEU A 114 19.66 -10.31 -3.26
C LEU A 114 18.76 -11.43 -3.77
N LYS A 115 18.29 -12.27 -2.83
CA LYS A 115 17.23 -13.25 -3.06
C LYS A 115 15.88 -12.57 -2.96
N ASN A 116 14.87 -13.10 -3.65
CA ASN A 116 13.51 -12.59 -3.50
C ASN A 116 13.00 -12.82 -2.08
N VAL A 117 12.19 -11.88 -1.57
CA VAL A 117 11.38 -12.13 -0.38
C VAL A 117 10.21 -13.01 -0.81
N ILE A 118 10.12 -14.21 -0.26
CA ILE A 118 9.09 -15.19 -0.62
C ILE A 118 8.29 -15.54 0.63
N MET A 119 8.99 -15.99 1.66
CA MET A 119 8.40 -16.40 2.92
C MET A 119 8.73 -15.38 4.01
N VAL A 120 7.71 -14.99 4.76
CA VAL A 120 7.81 -14.11 5.92
C VAL A 120 7.29 -14.85 7.13
N LEU A 121 8.09 -14.95 8.19
CA LEU A 121 7.65 -15.48 9.47
C LEU A 121 6.86 -14.39 10.20
N GLU A 122 5.60 -14.68 10.52
CA GLU A 122 4.86 -13.97 11.55
C GLU A 122 5.18 -14.60 12.91
N TRP A 123 5.56 -13.78 13.87
CA TRP A 123 6.15 -14.25 15.11
C TRP A 123 5.65 -13.44 16.31
N VAL A 124 5.10 -14.16 17.28
CA VAL A 124 4.71 -13.64 18.60
C VAL A 124 5.48 -14.43 19.65
N PRO A 125 6.52 -13.87 20.30
CA PRO A 125 7.33 -14.59 21.29
C PRO A 125 6.53 -15.07 22.50
N ASP A 126 5.58 -14.24 22.97
CA ASP A 126 4.71 -14.52 24.09
C ASP A 126 3.28 -14.06 23.78
N SER A 127 2.39 -15.02 23.49
CA SER A 127 0.99 -14.73 23.22
C SER A 127 0.23 -14.18 24.42
N SER A 128 0.69 -14.45 25.66
CA SER A 128 0.03 -13.97 26.88
C SER A 128 0.31 -12.49 27.16
N ALA A 129 1.44 -11.97 26.67
CA ALA A 129 1.82 -10.57 26.76
C ALA A 129 1.30 -9.71 25.59
N LEU A 130 0.65 -10.32 24.59
CA LEU A 130 0.16 -9.63 23.41
C LEU A 130 -0.99 -8.69 23.79
N ASN A 131 -0.73 -7.40 23.67
CA ASN A 131 -1.71 -6.35 23.95
C ASN A 131 -1.89 -5.47 22.72
N VAL A 132 -2.97 -4.71 22.71
CA VAL A 132 -3.10 -3.57 21.80
C VAL A 132 -2.13 -2.48 22.25
N GLY A 133 -1.40 -1.92 21.30
CA GLY A 133 -0.61 -0.73 21.54
C GLY A 133 -0.65 0.25 20.39
N PRO A 134 0.01 1.41 20.58
CA PRO A 134 0.08 2.42 19.54
C PRO A 134 0.87 1.87 18.35
N ARG A 135 0.49 2.32 17.16
CA ARG A 135 1.27 2.09 15.96
C ARG A 135 2.67 2.70 16.09
N TRP A 136 3.59 2.26 15.22
CA TRP A 136 4.85 2.95 14.96
C TRP A 136 4.63 4.47 14.88
N PRO A 137 5.46 5.29 15.56
CA PRO A 137 5.28 6.73 15.60
C PRO A 137 5.24 7.30 14.18
N SER A 138 4.14 7.96 13.84
CA SER A 138 4.18 8.97 12.79
C SER A 138 4.97 10.17 13.33
N PRO A 139 5.76 10.87 12.50
CA PRO A 139 6.34 12.14 12.89
C PRO A 139 5.23 13.07 13.39
N ASP A 140 5.56 13.95 14.33
CA ASP A 140 4.62 14.97 14.80
C ASP A 140 4.11 15.77 13.60
N VAL A 141 2.83 16.19 13.66
CA VAL A 141 2.21 16.99 12.60
C VAL A 141 2.96 18.30 12.48
N GLU A 142 3.78 18.42 11.43
CA GLU A 142 4.51 19.63 11.09
C GLU A 142 3.54 20.74 10.65
N ASP A 143 4.02 21.99 10.60
CA ASP A 143 3.18 23.12 10.17
C ASP A 143 2.61 22.92 8.76
N GLN A 144 3.37 22.28 7.86
CA GLN A 144 2.89 21.93 6.52
C GLN A 144 1.75 20.91 6.56
N ASP A 145 1.83 19.90 7.43
CA ASP A 145 0.78 18.90 7.60
C ASP A 145 -0.48 19.50 8.23
N ALA A 146 -0.31 20.47 9.14
CA ALA A 146 -1.43 21.21 9.72
C ALA A 146 -2.18 22.04 8.66
N GLU A 147 -1.47 22.68 7.72
CA GLU A 147 -2.09 23.40 6.61
C GLU A 147 -2.83 22.45 5.65
N LEU A 148 -2.27 21.28 5.35
CA LEU A 148 -2.95 20.27 4.53
C LEU A 148 -4.22 19.73 5.22
N LEU A 149 -4.14 19.50 6.53
CA LEU A 149 -5.30 19.12 7.34
C LEU A 149 -6.36 20.23 7.38
N ARG A 150 -5.95 21.49 7.47
CA ARG A 150 -6.84 22.66 7.40
C ARG A 150 -7.58 22.70 6.07
N GLN A 151 -6.87 22.54 4.95
CA GLN A 151 -7.46 22.46 3.63
C GLN A 151 -8.45 21.30 3.49
N ALA A 152 -8.11 20.13 4.04
CA ALA A 152 -8.99 18.97 4.09
C ALA A 152 -10.26 19.25 4.91
N PHE A 153 -10.13 19.90 6.07
CA PHE A 153 -11.26 20.30 6.90
C PHE A 153 -12.16 21.30 6.18
N ASP A 154 -11.59 22.33 5.56
CA ASP A 154 -12.35 23.38 4.86
C ASP A 154 -13.11 22.82 3.64
N MET A 155 -12.63 21.71 3.06
CA MET A 155 -13.41 20.96 2.08
C MET A 155 -14.63 20.27 2.66
N VAL A 156 -14.64 19.96 3.95
CA VAL A 156 -15.81 19.40 4.64
C VAL A 156 -16.72 20.52 5.14
N ASP A 157 -16.15 21.58 5.74
CA ASP A 157 -16.81 22.78 6.26
C ASP A 157 -17.09 23.83 5.15
N ILE A 158 -17.93 23.47 4.19
CA ILE A 158 -18.26 24.35 3.05
C ILE A 158 -18.93 25.65 3.50
N GLU A 159 -19.81 25.57 4.49
CA GLU A 159 -20.56 26.70 5.02
C GLU A 159 -19.71 27.64 5.89
N LYS A 160 -18.47 27.23 6.19
CA LYS A 160 -17.51 27.96 7.03
C LYS A 160 -18.07 28.24 8.41
N GLU A 161 -18.74 27.26 8.99
CA GLU A 161 -19.27 27.34 10.35
C GLU A 161 -18.17 27.19 11.40
N GLY A 162 -16.99 26.69 11.02
CA GLY A 162 -15.87 26.40 11.91
C GLY A 162 -16.00 25.05 12.63
N ALA A 163 -17.05 24.28 12.34
CA ALA A 163 -17.30 22.96 12.88
C ALA A 163 -18.04 22.08 11.87
N ILE A 164 -17.69 20.80 11.81
CA ILE A 164 -18.27 19.82 10.88
C ILE A 164 -19.07 18.77 11.64
N PRO A 165 -20.14 18.19 11.05
CA PRO A 165 -20.82 17.07 11.67
C PRO A 165 -19.87 15.88 11.87
N ILE A 166 -20.23 14.95 12.78
CA ILE A 166 -19.44 13.73 13.02
C ILE A 166 -19.22 12.92 11.74
N SER A 167 -20.20 12.88 10.84
CA SER A 167 -20.05 12.29 9.51
C SER A 167 -18.90 12.89 8.70
N GLY A 168 -18.71 14.21 8.81
CA GLY A 168 -17.58 14.93 8.22
C GLY A 168 -16.25 14.49 8.83
N LEU A 169 -16.17 14.36 10.16
CA LEU A 169 -14.99 13.83 10.84
C LEU A 169 -14.69 12.38 10.42
N GLN A 170 -15.70 11.53 10.31
CA GLN A 170 -15.55 10.16 9.80
C GLN A 170 -14.98 10.17 8.37
N GLY A 171 -15.44 11.08 7.52
CA GLY A 171 -14.89 11.29 6.18
C GLY A 171 -13.40 11.69 6.17
N LEU A 172 -12.97 12.56 7.10
CA LEU A 172 -11.55 12.91 7.27
C LEU A 172 -10.71 11.71 7.72
N LEU A 173 -11.24 10.88 8.63
CA LEU A 173 -10.57 9.67 9.10
C LEU A 173 -10.46 8.60 8.01
N GLN A 174 -11.52 8.41 7.20
CA GLN A 174 -11.51 7.54 6.04
C GLN A 174 -10.52 7.99 4.96
N ALA A 175 -10.38 9.31 4.75
CA ALA A 175 -9.37 9.86 3.83
C ALA A 175 -7.94 9.49 4.22
N LEU A 176 -7.75 9.11 5.49
CA LEU A 176 -6.49 8.67 6.07
C LEU A 176 -6.43 7.15 6.30
N ASP A 177 -7.33 6.39 5.67
CA ASP A 177 -7.48 4.92 5.76
C ASP A 177 -7.67 4.40 7.19
N VAL A 178 -8.30 5.19 8.06
CA VAL A 178 -8.65 4.73 9.40
C VAL A 178 -9.87 3.82 9.32
N GLU A 179 -9.77 2.62 9.91
CA GLU A 179 -10.86 1.66 9.97
C GLU A 179 -11.99 2.17 10.87
N MET A 180 -13.15 2.43 10.28
CA MET A 180 -14.27 3.05 10.98
C MET A 180 -14.99 2.10 11.95
N HIS A 181 -14.95 0.79 11.73
CA HIS A 181 -15.64 -0.20 12.56
C HIS A 181 -14.83 -0.64 13.80
N ASN A 182 -13.72 0.05 14.09
CA ASN A 182 -12.90 -0.19 15.26
C ASN A 182 -13.61 0.30 16.54
N GLU A 183 -13.90 -0.61 17.49
CA GLU A 183 -14.58 -0.30 18.74
C GLU A 183 -13.96 0.89 19.51
N PRO A 184 -12.64 0.95 19.74
CA PRO A 184 -12.00 2.10 20.38
C PRO A 184 -12.15 3.43 19.62
N LEU A 185 -12.14 3.43 18.29
CA LEU A 185 -12.44 4.64 17.51
C LEU A 185 -13.89 5.07 17.73
N GLN A 186 -14.83 4.13 17.73
CA GLN A 186 -16.24 4.41 18.00
C GLN A 186 -16.43 4.97 19.42
N MET A 187 -15.72 4.43 20.42
CA MET A 187 -15.71 4.99 21.76
C MET A 187 -15.14 6.42 21.80
N MET A 188 -14.07 6.69 21.04
CA MET A 188 -13.49 8.03 20.94
C MET A 188 -14.47 9.02 20.30
N ILE A 189 -15.17 8.62 19.23
CA ILE A 189 -16.21 9.42 18.59
C ILE A 189 -17.36 9.70 19.58
N GLN A 190 -17.87 8.68 20.28
CA GLN A 190 -18.93 8.82 21.28
C GLN A 190 -18.54 9.72 22.46
N GLN A 191 -17.29 9.62 22.94
CA GLN A 191 -16.77 10.51 23.99
C GLN A 191 -16.76 11.97 23.54
N ILE A 192 -16.49 12.21 22.26
CA ILE A 192 -16.45 13.55 21.68
C ILE A 192 -17.86 14.09 21.51
N GLU A 193 -18.79 13.30 21.00
CA GLU A 193 -20.22 13.65 20.95
C GLU A 193 -20.74 14.04 22.34
N HIS A 194 -20.39 13.25 23.36
CA HIS A 194 -20.77 13.54 24.75
C HIS A 194 -20.10 14.80 25.31
N ARG A 195 -18.80 15.02 25.03
CA ARG A 195 -18.06 16.21 25.50
C ARG A 195 -18.55 17.50 24.85
N LEU A 196 -18.85 17.45 23.55
CA LEU A 196 -19.18 18.64 22.76
C LEU A 196 -20.66 19.05 22.90
N GLY A 197 -21.49 18.23 23.55
CA GLY A 197 -22.91 18.55 23.76
C GLY A 197 -23.69 18.75 22.46
N GLY A 198 -23.13 18.29 21.34
CA GLY A 198 -23.57 18.56 19.98
C GLY A 198 -22.82 17.68 18.99
N ALA A 199 -23.48 17.36 17.87
CA ALA A 199 -23.00 16.44 16.84
C ALA A 199 -21.97 17.06 15.87
N LYS A 200 -21.27 18.13 16.27
CA LYS A 200 -20.30 18.85 15.43
C LYS A 200 -18.93 18.93 16.10
N ALA A 201 -17.87 18.67 15.35
CA ALA A 201 -16.47 18.73 15.77
C ALA A 201 -15.77 19.96 15.15
N SER A 202 -15.06 20.74 15.98
CA SER A 202 -14.23 21.84 15.49
C SER A 202 -12.97 21.32 14.78
N TYR A 203 -12.22 22.21 14.12
CA TYR A 203 -10.93 21.85 13.56
C TYR A 203 -9.94 21.37 14.62
N GLU A 204 -9.89 22.03 15.78
CA GLU A 204 -9.03 21.66 16.89
C GLU A 204 -9.37 20.25 17.41
N ASP A 205 -10.66 19.90 17.44
CA ASP A 205 -11.11 18.55 17.78
C ASP A 205 -10.65 17.55 16.72
N CYS A 206 -10.87 17.84 15.43
CA CYS A 206 -10.44 16.99 14.32
C CYS A 206 -8.93 16.78 14.34
N ARG A 207 -8.15 17.85 14.51
CA ARG A 207 -6.69 17.80 14.64
C ARG A 207 -6.27 16.98 15.85
N ALA A 208 -6.90 17.15 17.01
CA ALA A 208 -6.56 16.35 18.18
C ALA A 208 -6.77 14.85 17.94
N ILE A 209 -7.89 14.46 17.33
CA ILE A 209 -8.21 13.05 17.01
C ILE A 209 -7.24 12.51 15.97
N ILE A 210 -7.08 13.25 14.87
CA ILE A 210 -6.24 12.85 13.75
C ILE A 210 -4.77 12.80 14.16
N THR A 211 -4.31 13.70 15.04
CA THR A 211 -2.96 13.60 15.58
C THR A 211 -2.85 12.43 16.53
N GLN A 212 -3.85 12.12 17.36
CA GLN A 212 -3.82 10.98 18.28
C GLN A 212 -4.10 9.62 17.62
N ARG A 213 -4.48 9.60 16.34
CA ARG A 213 -4.80 8.37 15.58
C ARG A 213 -3.63 7.41 15.42
N HIS A 214 -2.39 7.88 15.54
CA HIS A 214 -1.23 6.98 15.57
C HIS A 214 -1.30 6.01 16.76
N LYS A 215 -2.16 6.27 17.76
CA LYS A 215 -2.48 5.34 18.85
C LYS A 215 -3.39 4.19 18.43
N PHE A 216 -3.81 4.13 17.16
CA PHE A 216 -4.61 3.02 16.63
C PHE A 216 -3.78 1.74 16.44
N HIS A 217 -4.53 0.63 16.41
CA HIS A 217 -4.22 -0.66 16.99
C HIS A 217 -3.22 -1.45 16.14
N VAL A 218 -2.00 -1.58 16.65
CA VAL A 218 -1.17 -2.74 16.31
C VAL A 218 -1.04 -3.60 17.55
N HIS A 219 -0.44 -4.77 17.39
CA HIS A 219 -0.07 -5.60 18.51
C HIS A 219 1.45 -5.54 18.70
N PRO A 220 1.98 -4.63 19.55
CA PRO A 220 3.39 -4.69 19.93
C PRO A 220 3.71 -6.07 20.53
N GLY A 221 4.87 -6.62 20.18
CA GLY A 221 5.19 -8.00 20.49
C GLY A 221 4.81 -9.01 19.39
N ARG A 222 4.21 -8.55 18.29
CA ARG A 222 4.12 -9.28 17.03
C ARG A 222 5.14 -8.72 16.04
N TYR A 223 5.90 -9.61 15.40
CA TYR A 223 6.96 -9.29 14.46
C TYR A 223 6.77 -10.07 13.17
N PHE A 224 7.37 -9.56 12.10
CA PHE A 224 7.45 -10.18 10.80
C PHE A 224 8.92 -10.26 10.40
N VAL A 225 9.36 -11.40 9.87
CA VAL A 225 10.77 -11.65 9.53
C VAL A 225 10.88 -12.22 8.12
N ALA A 226 11.60 -11.57 7.21
CA ALA A 226 11.92 -12.20 5.92
C ALA A 226 12.90 -13.36 6.14
N LEU A 227 12.51 -14.54 5.67
CA LEU A 227 13.29 -15.76 5.80
C LEU A 227 13.85 -16.21 4.45
N SER A 228 14.90 -17.04 4.52
CA SER A 228 15.25 -17.91 3.41
C SER A 228 14.26 -19.08 3.30
N LEU A 229 14.14 -19.67 2.10
CA LEU A 229 13.28 -20.85 1.89
C LEU A 229 13.68 -22.04 2.78
N ALA A 230 14.98 -22.23 3.02
CA ALA A 230 15.47 -23.28 3.90
C ALA A 230 14.99 -23.07 5.35
N GLU A 231 15.00 -21.83 5.86
CA GLU A 231 14.46 -21.55 7.20
C GLU A 231 12.95 -21.78 7.25
N ALA A 232 12.22 -21.34 6.24
CA ALA A 232 10.78 -21.55 6.15
C ALA A 232 10.40 -23.04 6.11
N GLU A 233 11.13 -23.86 5.35
CA GLU A 233 10.95 -25.32 5.30
C GLU A 233 11.18 -25.97 6.68
N ASN A 234 12.26 -25.60 7.37
CA ASN A 234 12.57 -26.13 8.70
C ASN A 234 11.51 -25.72 9.74
N LEU A 235 11.08 -24.46 9.72
CA LEU A 235 10.00 -23.99 10.61
C LEU A 235 8.69 -24.72 10.35
N ARG A 236 8.35 -24.96 9.09
CA ARG A 236 7.16 -25.74 8.74
C ARG A 236 7.22 -27.16 9.30
N GLY A 237 8.39 -27.80 9.24
CA GLY A 237 8.64 -29.08 9.91
C GLY A 237 8.40 -29.00 11.42
N ILE A 238 8.86 -27.93 12.07
CA ILE A 238 8.65 -27.71 13.51
C ILE A 238 7.17 -27.52 13.85
N PHE A 239 6.40 -26.82 13.02
CA PHE A 239 4.96 -26.62 13.23
C PHE A 239 4.23 -27.97 13.30
N HIS A 240 4.58 -28.89 12.41
CA HIS A 240 3.96 -30.22 12.36
C HIS A 240 4.52 -31.23 13.37
N LEU A 241 5.74 -31.02 13.88
CA LEU A 241 6.34 -31.86 14.93
C LEU A 241 5.95 -31.43 16.35
N SER A 242 5.58 -30.17 16.53
CA SER A 242 5.14 -29.63 17.81
C SER A 242 3.68 -29.99 18.06
N GLY A 243 3.42 -30.98 18.91
CA GLY A 243 2.06 -31.30 19.36
C GLY A 243 1.44 -30.19 20.23
N PRO A 244 0.11 -30.24 20.48
CA PRO A 244 -0.58 -29.24 21.29
C PRO A 244 0.04 -29.10 22.68
N GLY A 245 0.61 -27.93 22.98
CA GLY A 245 1.05 -27.55 24.33
C GLY A 245 2.34 -28.20 24.86
N THR A 246 3.10 -28.95 24.06
CA THR A 246 4.33 -29.64 24.53
C THR A 246 5.58 -29.37 23.69
N GLY A 247 5.56 -28.35 22.82
CA GLY A 247 6.72 -27.93 22.04
C GLY A 247 7.71 -27.08 22.86
N PRO A 248 8.98 -26.96 22.41
CA PRO A 248 10.01 -26.13 23.07
C PRO A 248 9.69 -24.62 23.07
N LEU A 249 8.60 -24.23 22.42
CA LEU A 249 8.21 -22.85 22.14
C LEU A 249 7.14 -22.30 23.08
N GLY A 250 6.56 -23.09 24.00
CA GLY A 250 5.66 -22.56 25.05
C GLY A 250 4.53 -21.65 24.54
N TYR A 251 4.55 -20.37 24.95
CA TYR A 251 3.58 -19.34 24.54
C TYR A 251 3.88 -18.67 23.19
N THR A 252 4.97 -19.07 22.52
CA THR A 252 5.34 -18.53 21.22
C THR A 252 4.40 -19.04 20.14
N GLN A 253 3.84 -18.10 19.37
CA GLN A 253 3.04 -18.41 18.18
C GLN A 253 3.81 -18.00 16.92
N LEU A 254 3.79 -18.88 15.93
CA LEU A 254 4.53 -18.72 14.68
C LEU A 254 3.60 -18.96 13.50
N GLY A 255 3.79 -18.20 12.44
CA GLY A 255 3.09 -18.35 11.16
C GLY A 255 4.04 -18.13 10.01
N LEU A 256 3.84 -18.83 8.90
CA LEU A 256 4.54 -18.58 7.66
C LEU A 256 3.58 -17.91 6.69
N ARG A 257 3.92 -16.70 6.27
CA ARG A 257 3.16 -15.92 5.29
C ARG A 257 3.86 -15.95 3.94
N PHE A 258 3.06 -16.06 2.88
CA PHE A 258 3.55 -16.08 1.51
C PHE A 258 3.33 -14.69 0.87
N LEU A 259 4.41 -14.00 0.54
CA LEU A 259 4.37 -12.61 0.10
C LEU A 259 3.56 -12.44 -1.19
N GLN A 260 3.83 -13.29 -2.19
CA GLN A 260 3.23 -13.20 -3.53
C GLN A 260 1.74 -13.57 -3.56
N ALA A 261 1.22 -14.27 -2.55
CA ALA A 261 -0.21 -14.53 -2.41
C ALA A 261 -0.85 -13.52 -1.45
N ASN A 262 -0.65 -12.23 -1.71
CA ASN A 262 -1.20 -11.13 -0.91
C ASN A 262 -0.92 -11.28 0.60
N PHE A 263 0.28 -11.72 0.95
CA PHE A 263 0.70 -11.92 2.35
C PHE A 263 -0.16 -12.93 3.15
N ALA A 264 -0.78 -13.88 2.45
CA ALA A 264 -1.62 -14.91 3.04
C ALA A 264 -0.85 -15.83 4.00
N LEU A 265 -1.51 -16.25 5.08
CA LEU A 265 -0.98 -17.23 6.03
C LEU A 265 -1.02 -18.62 5.38
N LEU A 266 0.15 -19.23 5.19
CA LEU A 266 0.32 -20.54 4.56
C LEU A 266 0.27 -21.68 5.58
N ASP A 267 0.93 -21.50 6.72
CA ASP A 267 1.04 -22.50 7.78
C ASP A 267 1.30 -21.81 9.12
N SER A 268 0.93 -22.43 10.24
CA SER A 268 1.13 -21.83 11.56
C SER A 268 1.10 -22.83 12.71
N THR A 269 1.53 -22.38 13.88
CA THR A 269 1.16 -23.02 15.14
C THR A 269 -0.35 -22.90 15.37
N GLU A 270 -0.90 -23.83 16.15
CA GLU A 270 -2.35 -23.95 16.40
C GLU A 270 -2.94 -22.67 17.04
N GLY A 271 -2.19 -22.01 17.93
CA GLY A 271 -2.67 -20.85 18.67
C GLY A 271 -2.64 -19.53 17.91
N LEU A 272 -1.92 -19.43 16.78
CA LEU A 272 -1.75 -18.16 16.07
C LEU A 272 -3.07 -17.61 15.54
N GLY A 273 -3.93 -18.48 14.99
CA GLY A 273 -5.20 -18.08 14.37
C GLY A 273 -6.23 -17.52 15.36
N GLN A 274 -6.02 -17.71 16.66
CA GLN A 274 -6.87 -17.14 17.72
C GLN A 274 -6.39 -15.77 18.19
N LEU A 275 -5.17 -15.37 17.81
CA LEU A 275 -4.62 -14.09 18.19
C LEU A 275 -5.09 -12.99 17.23
N PRO A 276 -5.48 -11.81 17.74
CA PRO A 276 -5.89 -10.71 16.89
C PRO A 276 -4.71 -10.21 16.04
N LEU A 277 -4.98 -9.91 14.78
CA LEU A 277 -4.09 -9.23 13.86
C LEU A 277 -4.90 -8.18 13.12
N THR A 278 -4.51 -6.91 13.24
CA THR A 278 -5.19 -5.84 12.52
C THR A 278 -4.84 -5.91 11.03
N ALA A 279 -5.83 -5.70 10.16
CA ALA A 279 -5.66 -5.72 8.71
C ALA A 279 -4.52 -4.79 8.27
N TYR A 280 -4.42 -3.65 8.94
CA TYR A 280 -3.37 -2.68 8.72
C TYR A 280 -1.97 -3.14 9.13
N GLN A 281 -1.79 -3.82 10.27
CA GLN A 281 -0.47 -4.32 10.66
C GLN A 281 0.03 -5.35 9.64
N ALA A 282 -0.86 -6.26 9.21
CA ALA A 282 -0.56 -7.24 8.17
C ALA A 282 -0.19 -6.57 6.84
N ALA A 283 -1.01 -5.62 6.38
CA ALA A 283 -0.77 -4.90 5.13
C ALA A 283 0.52 -4.07 5.21
N ALA A 284 0.79 -3.40 6.33
CA ALA A 284 2.01 -2.62 6.51
C ALA A 284 3.28 -3.47 6.41
N ALA A 285 3.30 -4.66 7.02
CA ALA A 285 4.40 -5.60 6.89
C ALA A 285 4.53 -6.11 5.45
N GLY A 286 3.43 -6.57 4.85
CA GLY A 286 3.40 -7.09 3.48
C GLY A 286 3.93 -6.07 2.46
N GLU A 287 3.41 -4.84 2.47
CA GLU A 287 3.85 -3.80 1.54
C GLU A 287 5.32 -3.40 1.77
N SER A 288 5.79 -3.37 3.03
CA SER A 288 7.21 -3.12 3.33
C SER A 288 8.12 -4.16 2.70
N TYR A 289 7.72 -5.44 2.71
CA TYR A 289 8.48 -6.50 2.06
C TYR A 289 8.38 -6.48 0.54
N ARG A 290 7.23 -6.12 -0.04
CA ARG A 290 7.10 -5.91 -1.49
C ARG A 290 8.01 -4.79 -1.98
N PHE A 291 8.09 -3.68 -1.23
CA PHE A 291 9.02 -2.60 -1.49
C PHE A 291 10.48 -3.06 -1.39
N LEU A 292 10.85 -3.80 -0.34
CA LEU A 292 12.18 -4.39 -0.19
C LEU A 292 12.53 -5.41 -1.29
N ASP A 293 11.53 -6.15 -1.78
CA ASP A 293 11.66 -7.10 -2.89
C ASP A 293 11.84 -6.41 -4.26
N GLY A 294 11.66 -5.08 -4.28
CA GLY A 294 11.82 -4.24 -5.45
C GLY A 294 10.60 -4.20 -6.34
N GLU A 295 9.40 -4.46 -5.85
CA GLU A 295 8.18 -4.27 -6.64
C GLU A 295 7.93 -2.79 -6.95
N THR A 296 7.21 -2.50 -8.04
CA THR A 296 6.90 -1.13 -8.48
C THR A 296 5.42 -0.89 -8.76
N PHE A 297 4.62 -1.95 -8.77
CA PHE A 297 3.18 -1.90 -9.04
C PHE A 297 2.43 -2.26 -7.77
N PHE A 298 1.93 -1.21 -7.12
CA PHE A 298 1.18 -1.28 -5.87
C PHE A 298 -0.25 -0.86 -6.12
N THR A 299 -1.17 -1.38 -5.32
CA THR A 299 -2.52 -0.83 -5.23
C THR A 299 -2.45 0.56 -4.61
N ASP A 300 -3.48 1.37 -4.84
CA ASP A 300 -3.57 2.72 -4.26
C ASP A 300 -3.51 2.69 -2.72
N LEU A 301 -4.20 1.72 -2.09
CA LEU A 301 -4.10 1.47 -0.65
C LEU A 301 -2.69 1.04 -0.22
N GLY A 302 -2.04 0.15 -0.98
CA GLY A 302 -0.67 -0.28 -0.72
C GLY A 302 0.35 0.86 -0.77
N LEU A 303 0.21 1.78 -1.73
CA LEU A 303 1.04 2.99 -1.82
C LEU A 303 0.88 3.87 -0.58
N ARG A 304 -0.35 4.06 -0.09
CA ARG A 304 -0.60 4.84 1.13
C ARG A 304 -0.02 4.19 2.37
N HIS A 305 -0.11 2.86 2.48
CA HIS A 305 0.60 2.13 3.54
C HIS A 305 2.11 2.37 3.45
N LEU A 306 2.72 2.31 2.27
CA LEU A 306 4.13 2.58 2.08
C LEU A 306 4.56 4.00 2.43
N VAL A 307 3.84 5.02 1.93
CA VAL A 307 4.09 6.42 2.28
C VAL A 307 4.11 6.55 3.80
N ARG A 308 3.09 6.02 4.46
CA ARG A 308 2.95 6.09 5.91
C ARG A 308 4.04 5.30 6.66
N ASN A 309 4.47 4.16 6.14
CA ASN A 309 5.51 3.34 6.77
C ASN A 309 6.91 3.96 6.66
N LEU A 310 7.17 4.70 5.58
CA LEU A 310 8.48 5.27 5.26
C LEU A 310 8.56 6.78 5.52
N GLN A 311 7.49 7.40 6.04
CA GLN A 311 7.38 8.87 6.14
C GLN A 311 8.44 9.56 7.01
N THR A 312 9.06 8.82 7.94
CA THR A 312 10.17 9.32 8.78
C THR A 312 11.50 9.42 8.03
N THR A 313 11.58 8.89 6.80
CA THR A 313 12.73 8.99 5.91
C THR A 313 12.43 10.02 4.82
N ALA A 314 13.40 10.85 4.43
CA ALA A 314 13.20 11.80 3.34
C ALA A 314 12.94 11.09 1.99
N CYS A 315 12.06 11.67 1.17
CA CYS A 315 11.69 11.15 -0.16
C CYS A 315 12.86 10.76 -1.06
N SER A 316 13.87 11.63 -1.18
CA SER A 316 15.07 11.39 -1.98
C SER A 316 15.89 10.21 -1.46
N GLN A 317 15.93 10.01 -0.14
CA GLN A 317 16.62 8.90 0.49
C GLN A 317 15.88 7.58 0.28
N ARG A 318 14.53 7.59 0.31
CA ARG A 318 13.70 6.42 -0.05
C ARG A 318 13.97 5.97 -1.48
N GLU A 319 14.01 6.92 -2.42
CA GLU A 319 14.31 6.65 -3.84
C GLU A 319 15.72 6.08 -4.01
N ALA A 320 16.73 6.74 -3.42
CA ALA A 320 18.11 6.30 -3.48
C ALA A 320 18.27 4.87 -2.91
N PHE A 321 17.70 4.60 -1.74
CA PHE A 321 17.70 3.27 -1.13
C PHE A 321 17.05 2.23 -2.06
N PHE A 322 15.84 2.51 -2.57
CA PHE A 322 15.12 1.57 -3.44
C PHE A 322 15.92 1.24 -4.70
N MET A 323 16.52 2.25 -5.32
CA MET A 323 17.32 2.08 -6.54
C MET A 323 18.57 1.24 -6.26
N GLU A 324 19.28 1.47 -5.16
CA GLU A 324 20.44 0.65 -4.78
C GLU A 324 20.07 -0.80 -4.47
N VAL A 325 18.98 -1.02 -3.72
CA VAL A 325 18.49 -2.37 -3.40
C VAL A 325 18.05 -3.10 -4.67
N ARG A 326 17.32 -2.42 -5.57
CA ARG A 326 16.85 -3.00 -6.83
C ARG A 326 18.00 -3.38 -7.78
N LYS A 327 19.09 -2.60 -7.82
CA LYS A 327 20.31 -2.94 -8.60
C LYS A 327 20.93 -4.27 -8.18
N CYS A 328 20.77 -4.67 -6.91
CA CYS A 328 21.25 -5.96 -6.42
C CYS A 328 20.35 -7.15 -6.83
N ARG A 329 19.30 -6.94 -7.62
CA ARG A 329 18.35 -7.98 -8.07
C ARG A 329 18.37 -8.16 -9.59
N ARG A 330 17.89 -9.31 -10.05
CA ARG A 330 17.54 -9.52 -11.46
C ARG A 330 16.11 -9.03 -11.66
N ARG A 331 15.95 -7.78 -12.07
CA ARG A 331 14.65 -7.19 -12.42
C ARG A 331 14.76 -6.47 -13.76
N ARG A 332 13.65 -6.40 -14.49
CA ARG A 332 13.51 -5.59 -15.70
C ARG A 332 13.98 -4.16 -15.44
N VAL A 333 14.86 -3.67 -16.31
CA VAL A 333 15.21 -2.24 -16.34
C VAL A 333 13.97 -1.50 -16.82
N GLN A 334 13.41 -0.70 -15.93
CA GLN A 334 12.29 0.16 -16.20
C GLN A 334 12.51 1.45 -15.44
N ASP A 335 11.98 2.54 -15.96
CA ASP A 335 11.93 3.78 -15.22
C ASP A 335 10.97 3.61 -14.04
N VAL A 336 11.49 3.67 -12.81
CA VAL A 336 10.66 3.52 -11.61
C VAL A 336 9.73 4.73 -11.45
N LEU A 337 10.14 5.91 -11.93
CA LEU A 337 9.35 7.13 -11.83
C LEU A 337 8.16 7.14 -12.79
N SER A 338 8.17 6.26 -13.81
CA SER A 338 7.01 6.03 -14.67
C SER A 338 5.99 5.05 -14.07
N THR A 339 6.27 4.46 -12.91
CA THR A 339 5.39 3.51 -12.21
C THR A 339 4.60 4.19 -11.08
N PRO A 340 3.52 3.57 -10.56
CA PRO A 340 2.77 4.10 -9.41
C PRO A 340 3.63 4.32 -8.16
N LEU A 341 4.73 3.57 -8.00
CA LEU A 341 5.66 3.70 -6.87
C LEU A 341 6.26 5.11 -6.75
N ARG A 342 6.31 5.89 -7.83
CA ARG A 342 6.78 7.29 -7.81
C ARG A 342 6.16 8.12 -6.67
N LEU A 343 4.92 7.81 -6.29
CA LEU A 343 4.21 8.49 -5.21
C LEU A 343 4.98 8.43 -3.89
N VAL A 344 5.60 7.28 -3.58
CA VAL A 344 6.38 7.08 -2.35
C VAL A 344 7.63 7.98 -2.30
N PHE A 345 8.14 8.39 -3.47
CA PHE A 345 9.32 9.25 -3.62
C PHE A 345 8.96 10.73 -3.82
N SER A 346 7.69 11.06 -4.05
CA SER A 346 7.23 12.46 -4.15
C SER A 346 6.41 12.91 -2.95
N THR A 347 5.87 11.97 -2.18
CA THR A 347 4.95 12.25 -1.07
C THR A 347 5.65 12.10 0.27
N ALA A 348 5.91 13.22 0.94
CA ALA A 348 6.65 13.25 2.20
C ALA A 348 5.86 12.60 3.33
N THR A 349 4.58 12.95 3.47
CA THR A 349 3.71 12.54 4.57
C THR A 349 2.36 12.06 4.04
N GLU A 350 1.67 11.22 4.82
CA GLU A 350 0.31 10.79 4.50
C GLU A 350 -0.69 11.95 4.36
N PHE A 351 -0.44 13.09 5.01
CA PHE A 351 -1.30 14.28 4.96
C PHE A 351 -1.30 14.96 3.60
N GLN A 352 -0.24 14.82 2.80
CA GLN A 352 -0.19 15.39 1.45
C GLN A 352 -1.23 14.78 0.50
N LEU A 353 -1.69 13.56 0.78
CA LEU A 353 -2.73 12.90 -0.01
C LEU A 353 -4.15 13.26 0.49
N MET A 354 -4.26 13.74 1.72
CA MET A 354 -5.53 13.90 2.42
C MET A 354 -6.48 14.86 1.70
N PRO A 355 -6.09 16.08 1.27
CA PRO A 355 -7.01 16.98 0.58
C PRO A 355 -7.61 16.36 -0.69
N ARG A 356 -6.78 15.72 -1.52
CA ARG A 356 -7.25 15.04 -2.74
C ARG A 356 -8.24 13.93 -2.40
N ARG A 357 -7.98 13.14 -1.36
CA ARG A 357 -8.86 12.05 -0.94
C ARG A 357 -10.20 12.54 -0.40
N VAL A 358 -10.20 13.63 0.36
CA VAL A 358 -11.45 14.27 0.80
C VAL A 358 -12.24 14.76 -0.40
N LEU A 359 -11.60 15.39 -1.39
CA LEU A 359 -12.27 15.79 -2.63
C LEU A 359 -12.89 14.60 -3.37
N GLN A 360 -12.14 13.50 -3.54
CA GLN A 360 -12.63 12.27 -4.17
C GLN A 360 -13.85 11.70 -3.45
N ASN A 361 -13.78 11.57 -2.12
CA ASN A 361 -14.89 11.08 -1.30
C ASN A 361 -16.12 11.99 -1.44
N ARG A 362 -15.94 13.31 -1.48
CA ARG A 362 -17.03 14.27 -1.67
C ARG A 362 -17.66 14.19 -3.04
N VAL A 363 -16.86 14.05 -4.10
CA VAL A 363 -17.39 13.86 -5.46
C VAL A 363 -18.20 12.56 -5.51
N ARG A 364 -17.67 11.45 -4.98
CA ARG A 364 -18.42 10.19 -4.87
C ARG A 364 -19.74 10.34 -4.12
N ALA A 365 -19.74 10.98 -2.95
CA ALA A 365 -20.95 11.21 -2.17
C ALA A 365 -21.97 12.10 -2.90
N ALA A 366 -21.51 13.15 -3.58
CA ALA A 366 -22.38 14.05 -4.35
C ALA A 366 -22.99 13.39 -5.60
N LEU A 367 -22.25 12.49 -6.25
CA LEU A 367 -22.77 11.69 -7.35
C LEU A 367 -23.79 10.66 -6.87
N ALA A 368 -23.50 9.97 -5.77
CA ALA A 368 -24.41 9.01 -5.16
C ALA A 368 -25.73 9.66 -4.71
N SER A 369 -25.68 10.83 -4.07
CA SER A 369 -26.89 11.56 -3.64
C SER A 369 -27.76 12.02 -4.81
N LYS A 370 -27.15 12.25 -5.98
CA LYS A 370 -27.83 12.56 -7.24
C LYS A 370 -28.19 11.31 -8.06
N ARG A 371 -27.82 10.11 -7.60
CA ARG A 371 -27.97 8.83 -8.31
C ARG A 371 -27.37 8.86 -9.72
N MET A 372 -26.19 9.44 -9.84
CA MET A 372 -25.49 9.59 -11.12
C MET A 372 -24.25 8.72 -11.16
N TRP A 373 -24.02 8.08 -12.30
CA TRP A 373 -22.77 7.41 -12.60
C TRP A 373 -21.72 8.39 -13.13
N ALA A 374 -20.46 7.96 -13.21
CA ALA A 374 -19.37 8.84 -13.64
C ALA A 374 -19.59 9.34 -15.06
N ARG A 375 -20.08 8.46 -15.96
CA ARG A 375 -20.43 8.81 -17.33
C ARG A 375 -21.54 9.87 -17.43
N ASP A 376 -22.55 9.79 -16.58
CA ASP A 376 -23.65 10.75 -16.56
C ASP A 376 -23.17 12.11 -16.08
N ALA A 377 -22.37 12.13 -15.02
CA ALA A 377 -21.74 13.33 -14.50
C ALA A 377 -20.85 13.99 -15.55
N PHE A 378 -20.02 13.20 -16.24
CA PHE A 378 -19.15 13.68 -17.31
C PHE A 378 -19.94 14.37 -18.42
N ARG A 379 -21.05 13.78 -18.87
CA ARG A 379 -21.94 14.39 -19.88
C ARG A 379 -22.60 15.68 -19.41
N VAL A 380 -22.86 15.82 -18.11
CA VAL A 380 -23.37 17.07 -17.53
C VAL A 380 -22.29 18.13 -17.47
N PHE A 381 -21.03 17.74 -17.26
CA PHE A 381 -19.89 18.64 -17.14
C PHE A 381 -19.41 19.12 -18.52
N ASP A 382 -19.47 18.24 -19.53
CA ASP A 382 -19.11 18.50 -20.92
C ASP A 382 -20.17 19.38 -21.60
N LEU A 383 -20.01 20.70 -21.43
CA LEU A 383 -20.98 21.71 -21.89
C LEU A 383 -20.93 21.88 -23.40
N ASN A 384 -19.74 21.76 -24.00
CA ASN A 384 -19.53 21.93 -25.42
C ASN A 384 -19.77 20.65 -26.24
N ARG A 385 -19.87 19.49 -25.55
CA ARG A 385 -20.11 18.14 -26.11
C ARG A 385 -19.01 17.64 -27.04
N ASP A 386 -17.77 18.00 -26.75
CA ASP A 386 -16.60 17.52 -27.50
C ASP A 386 -16.04 16.18 -26.97
N GLY A 387 -16.61 15.66 -25.87
CA GLY A 387 -16.19 14.41 -25.26
C GLY A 387 -14.97 14.55 -24.33
N LEU A 388 -14.52 15.77 -24.05
CA LEU A 388 -13.42 16.09 -23.17
C LEU A 388 -13.87 17.15 -22.14
N LEU A 389 -13.25 17.17 -20.97
CA LEU A 389 -13.49 18.23 -19.99
C LEU A 389 -12.33 19.19 -19.94
N SER A 390 -12.58 20.44 -20.32
CA SER A 390 -11.66 21.52 -19.98
C SER A 390 -11.62 21.74 -18.46
N MET A 391 -10.52 22.31 -17.94
CA MET A 391 -10.43 22.66 -16.52
C MET A 391 -11.57 23.60 -16.08
N SER A 392 -12.07 24.45 -16.97
CA SER A 392 -13.21 25.33 -16.69
C SER A 392 -14.52 24.56 -16.54
N GLU A 393 -14.78 23.59 -17.42
CA GLU A 393 -15.94 22.70 -17.34
C GLU A 393 -15.89 21.82 -16.10
N LEU A 394 -14.73 21.23 -15.80
CA LEU A 394 -14.54 20.45 -14.58
C LEU A 394 -14.86 21.28 -13.32
N LEU A 395 -14.29 22.48 -13.19
CA LEU A 395 -14.54 23.33 -12.02
C LEU A 395 -16.02 23.75 -11.92
N ARG A 396 -16.71 23.98 -13.04
CA ARG A 396 -18.15 24.30 -13.05
C ARG A 396 -19.00 23.08 -12.70
N GLY A 397 -18.59 21.89 -13.14
CA GLY A 397 -19.22 20.62 -12.78
C GLY A 397 -19.11 20.33 -11.29
N LEU A 398 -17.92 20.53 -10.70
CA LEU A 398 -17.72 20.40 -9.26
C LEU A 398 -18.56 21.42 -8.47
N GLU A 399 -18.65 22.67 -8.95
CA GLU A 399 -19.53 23.68 -8.35
C GLU A 399 -21.01 23.26 -8.41
N TRP A 400 -21.44 22.63 -9.51
CA TRP A 400 -22.79 22.05 -9.65
C TRP A 400 -23.05 20.88 -8.69
N LEU A 401 -22.01 20.11 -8.33
CA LEU A 401 -22.05 19.11 -7.26
C LEU A 401 -22.04 19.73 -5.85
N GLY A 402 -21.99 21.06 -5.73
CA GLY A 402 -21.93 21.77 -4.46
C GLY A 402 -20.53 21.85 -3.87
N ILE A 403 -19.48 21.67 -4.66
CA ILE A 403 -18.08 21.77 -4.21
C ILE A 403 -17.50 23.12 -4.68
N PRO A 404 -17.16 24.04 -3.75
CA PRO A 404 -16.68 25.38 -4.12
C PRO A 404 -15.40 25.36 -4.94
N ARG A 405 -15.39 26.12 -6.05
CA ARG A 405 -14.22 26.23 -6.95
C ARG A 405 -12.94 26.70 -6.24
N THR A 406 -13.08 27.52 -5.21
CA THR A 406 -11.96 28.02 -4.38
C THR A 406 -11.19 26.90 -3.68
N LEU A 407 -11.84 25.78 -3.39
CA LEU A 407 -11.25 24.63 -2.71
C LEU A 407 -10.60 23.64 -3.69
N CYS A 408 -11.06 23.61 -4.94
CA CYS A 408 -10.56 22.70 -5.97
C CYS A 408 -9.34 23.23 -6.73
N GLY A 409 -9.24 24.55 -6.91
CA GLY A 409 -8.27 25.17 -7.84
C GLY A 409 -6.80 24.78 -7.59
N ASN A 410 -6.39 24.67 -6.33
CA ASN A 410 -5.01 24.30 -5.96
C ASN A 410 -4.75 22.79 -6.02
N LEU A 411 -5.80 21.96 -5.92
CA LEU A 411 -5.69 20.50 -5.93
C LEU A 411 -5.68 19.93 -7.35
N LEU A 412 -6.29 20.65 -8.29
CA LEU A 412 -6.43 20.26 -9.70
C LEU A 412 -5.42 20.97 -10.62
N SER A 413 -4.66 21.95 -10.12
CA SER A 413 -3.69 22.74 -10.90
C SER A 413 -2.47 21.94 -11.39
N ASN A 414 -2.19 20.78 -10.78
CA ASN A 414 -1.17 19.83 -11.23
C ASN A 414 -1.74 18.72 -12.13
N GLY A 415 -3.00 18.85 -12.57
CA GLY A 415 -3.62 17.98 -13.56
C GLY A 415 -3.01 18.17 -14.95
N PRO A 416 -3.31 17.25 -15.91
CA PRO A 416 -2.85 17.41 -17.28
C PRO A 416 -3.28 18.78 -17.82
N SER A 417 -2.36 19.48 -18.49
CA SER A 417 -2.65 20.78 -19.11
C SER A 417 -3.59 20.68 -20.32
N SER A 418 -3.97 19.46 -20.68
CA SER A 418 -4.87 19.11 -21.78
C SER A 418 -6.27 18.81 -21.25
N ASP A 419 -7.24 18.82 -22.15
CA ASP A 419 -8.60 18.42 -21.83
C ASP A 419 -8.66 16.97 -21.32
N ILE A 420 -9.58 16.72 -20.37
CA ILE A 420 -9.62 15.50 -19.57
C ILE A 420 -10.65 14.54 -20.17
N PRO A 421 -10.25 13.39 -20.72
CA PRO A 421 -11.19 12.38 -21.22
C PRO A 421 -11.92 11.67 -20.06
N LEU A 422 -13.02 10.97 -20.37
CA LEU A 422 -13.82 10.25 -19.38
C LEU A 422 -13.00 9.31 -18.49
N GLN A 423 -12.05 8.58 -19.07
CA GLN A 423 -11.23 7.64 -18.31
C GLN A 423 -10.37 8.36 -17.26
N ASP A 424 -9.77 9.48 -17.62
CA ASP A 424 -8.96 10.27 -16.69
C ASP A 424 -9.83 10.94 -15.63
N PHE A 425 -11.07 11.34 -15.97
CA PHE A 425 -12.04 11.83 -15.00
C PHE A 425 -12.40 10.75 -13.97
N LYS A 426 -12.65 9.51 -14.40
CA LYS A 426 -12.89 8.37 -13.51
C LYS A 426 -11.70 8.11 -12.58
N VAL A 427 -10.48 8.05 -13.14
CA VAL A 427 -9.24 7.84 -12.37
C VAL A 427 -8.97 9.00 -11.41
N MET A 428 -9.24 10.24 -11.82
CA MET A 428 -9.05 11.42 -11.00
C MET A 428 -9.89 11.37 -9.71
N PHE A 429 -11.15 10.95 -9.83
CA PHE A 429 -12.10 10.91 -8.71
C PHE A 429 -12.30 9.53 -8.08
N ASP A 430 -11.57 8.51 -8.53
CA ASP A 430 -11.69 7.13 -8.06
C ASP A 430 -13.14 6.64 -8.20
N LEU A 431 -13.66 6.71 -9.43
CA LEU A 431 -15.04 6.35 -9.80
C LEU A 431 -15.05 5.06 -10.63
N VAL A 432 -16.02 4.20 -10.35
CA VAL A 432 -16.27 2.95 -11.08
C VAL A 432 -17.73 2.96 -11.56
N ASP A 433 -17.96 2.68 -12.84
CA ASP A 433 -19.31 2.47 -13.36
C ASP A 433 -19.67 0.97 -13.27
N PRO A 434 -20.93 0.59 -12.97
CA PRO A 434 -21.32 -0.80 -12.76
C PRO A 434 -21.12 -1.71 -14.00
N GLU A 435 -21.09 -1.15 -15.21
CA GLU A 435 -20.82 -1.91 -16.45
C GLU A 435 -19.36 -2.37 -16.60
N GLU A 436 -18.46 -1.93 -15.70
CA GLU A 436 -17.01 -2.25 -15.74
C GLU A 436 -16.56 -3.18 -14.58
N GLY A 437 -17.50 -3.65 -13.73
CA GLY A 437 -17.24 -4.63 -12.68
C GLY A 437 -17.31 -6.08 -13.21
N PRO A 438 -16.66 -7.06 -12.54
CA PRO A 438 -16.83 -8.47 -12.91
C PRO A 438 -18.31 -8.85 -12.84
N GLU A 439 -18.82 -9.48 -13.92
CA GLU A 439 -20.20 -9.96 -14.00
C GLU A 439 -20.55 -10.78 -12.74
N GLY A 440 -21.46 -10.27 -11.90
CA GLY A 440 -21.96 -10.99 -10.73
C GLY A 440 -21.83 -10.31 -9.37
N GLN A 441 -21.30 -9.09 -9.28
CA GLN A 441 -21.53 -8.22 -8.12
C GLN A 441 -22.68 -7.25 -8.43
N ASP A 442 -23.90 -7.65 -8.06
CA ASP A 442 -25.00 -6.72 -7.83
C ASP A 442 -24.65 -5.87 -6.59
N ASP A 443 -23.63 -5.01 -6.72
CA ASP A 443 -23.45 -3.89 -5.81
C ASP A 443 -24.55 -2.90 -6.18
N VAL A 444 -25.72 -3.12 -5.58
CA VAL A 444 -26.61 -2.04 -5.13
C VAL A 444 -25.70 -0.88 -4.75
N MET A 445 -25.97 0.34 -5.23
CA MET A 445 -25.33 1.56 -4.73
C MET A 445 -25.31 1.46 -3.20
N ASP A 446 -24.22 0.98 -2.63
CA ASP A 446 -24.13 0.78 -1.20
C ASP A 446 -24.07 2.22 -0.72
N PRO A 447 -25.12 2.70 -0.03
CA PRO A 447 -25.05 4.02 0.55
C PRO A 447 -23.81 3.94 1.41
N LEU A 448 -22.83 4.80 1.14
CA LEU A 448 -21.80 5.09 2.12
C LEU A 448 -22.55 5.60 3.35
N ASP A 449 -22.92 4.66 4.23
CA ASP A 449 -23.62 4.90 5.48
C ASP A 449 -22.74 5.87 6.27
N GLY A 450 -23.17 7.13 6.30
CA GLY A 450 -22.46 8.20 6.96
C GLY A 450 -22.62 9.57 6.29
N TRP A 451 -22.87 9.67 4.99
CA TRP A 451 -23.05 10.97 4.34
C TRP A 451 -24.52 11.32 4.16
N ASP A 452 -25.22 11.54 5.27
CA ASP A 452 -26.46 12.31 5.22
C ASP A 452 -26.09 13.78 5.05
N VAL A 453 -26.21 14.28 3.82
CA VAL A 453 -26.04 15.70 3.48
C VAL A 453 -27.36 16.39 3.81
N GLY A 454 -27.53 16.66 5.11
CA GLY A 454 -28.51 17.62 5.61
C GLY A 454 -27.98 19.03 5.48
#